data_AF-A0A7W8XM83-F1
#
_entry.id   AF-A0A7W8XM83-F1
#
_cell.length_a   1.000
_cell.length_b   1.000
_cell.length_c   1.000
_cell.angle_alpha   90.00
_cell.angle_beta   90.00
_cell.angle_gamma   90.00
#
_symmetry.space_group_name_H-M   'P 1'
#
loop_
_entity.id
_entity.type
_entity.pdbx_description
1 polymer ?
#
loop_
_entity_poly.entity_id
_entity_poly.type
_entity_poly.pdbx_seq_one_letter_code
_entity_poly.pdbx_strand_id
1 'polypeptide(L)'
;MSEKAEKQQNVLWENIKVIVQALVLAMIIRTVLFQPFTIPSGSMMPTLLVGDYIFVNKFAYGYSKYSLPFSPDLFSGRIFGSEPKRGDVVVFRFPPNPDVDYIKRVIGLPGDRIQMKNDILYINGQAVPRQPHGTFASDYSQEPGDDIPVYSERLPDTGKVYDTLDLSQTSRGDNTQEYVVPPGNYFMMGDNRDNSDDSRFDVGYVPAENLIGRASVIFFSLGHDTSFREIWKWPTNMRWDRLFKVVE
;
A
#
# COMPACT_ATOMS: atom_id res chain seq x y z
N MET A 1 -44.21 -38.69 2.26
CA MET A 1 -43.66 -37.35 2.63
C MET A 1 -42.22 -37.41 3.16
N SER A 2 -41.75 -38.54 3.71
CA SER A 2 -40.40 -38.69 4.30
C SER A 2 -39.23 -38.58 3.31
N GLU A 3 -39.24 -39.30 2.19
CA GLU A 3 -38.11 -39.33 1.24
C GLU A 3 -37.79 -37.98 0.60
N LYS A 4 -38.82 -37.16 0.27
CA LYS A 4 -38.59 -35.83 -0.32
C LYS A 4 -37.92 -34.88 0.67
N ALA A 5 -38.29 -34.96 1.95
CA ALA A 5 -37.68 -34.15 3.02
C ALA A 5 -36.23 -34.58 3.28
N GLU A 6 -35.96 -35.88 3.30
CA GLU A 6 -34.62 -36.44 3.50
C GLU A 6 -33.68 -36.12 2.34
N LYS A 7 -34.19 -36.18 1.10
CA LYS A 7 -33.44 -35.79 -0.12
C LYS A 7 -33.15 -34.28 -0.15
N GLN A 8 -34.10 -33.44 0.27
CA GLN A 8 -33.89 -31.99 0.41
C GLN A 8 -32.86 -31.66 1.51
N GLN A 9 -32.88 -32.37 2.63
CA GLN A 9 -31.93 -32.20 3.72
C GLN A 9 -30.50 -32.59 3.29
N ASN A 10 -30.35 -33.67 2.52
CA ASN A 10 -29.06 -34.07 1.94
C ASN A 10 -28.53 -33.03 0.94
N VAL A 11 -29.38 -32.50 0.05
CA VAL A 11 -28.98 -31.44 -0.89
C VAL A 11 -28.59 -30.15 -0.17
N LEU A 12 -29.33 -29.75 0.87
CA LEU A 12 -28.98 -28.59 1.69
C LEU A 12 -27.62 -28.78 2.38
N TRP A 13 -27.35 -29.97 2.92
CA TRP A 13 -26.08 -30.27 3.58
C TRP A 13 -24.90 -30.32 2.61
N GLU A 14 -25.09 -30.86 1.41
CA GLU A 14 -24.09 -30.82 0.34
C GLU A 14 -23.77 -29.40 -0.10
N ASN A 15 -24.78 -28.55 -0.31
CA ASN A 15 -24.58 -27.14 -0.64
C ASN A 15 -23.84 -26.38 0.46
N ILE A 16 -24.20 -26.60 1.73
CA ILE A 16 -23.49 -26.00 2.87
C ILE A 16 -22.03 -26.43 2.89
N LYS A 17 -21.74 -27.72 2.68
CA LYS A 17 -20.34 -28.22 2.61
C LYS A 17 -19.56 -27.54 1.50
N VAL A 18 -20.13 -27.42 0.31
CA VAL A 18 -19.48 -26.75 -0.83
C VAL A 18 -19.19 -25.29 -0.51
N ILE A 19 -20.15 -24.57 0.07
CA ILE A 19 -19.96 -23.17 0.49
C ILE A 19 -18.84 -23.07 1.54
N VAL A 20 -18.84 -23.93 2.55
CA VAL A 20 -17.79 -23.94 3.58
C VAL A 20 -16.42 -24.24 2.98
N GLN A 21 -16.32 -25.24 2.09
CA GLN A 21 -15.07 -25.56 1.39
C GLN A 21 -14.57 -24.39 0.54
N ALA A 22 -15.46 -23.72 -0.19
CA ALA A 22 -15.12 -22.53 -0.98
C ALA A 22 -14.66 -21.37 -0.08
N LEU A 23 -15.31 -21.14 1.06
CA LEU A 23 -14.91 -20.11 2.03
C LEU A 23 -13.55 -20.41 2.68
N VAL A 24 -13.29 -21.67 3.04
CA VAL A 24 -11.99 -22.11 3.59
C VAL A 24 -10.90 -21.95 2.54
N LEU A 25 -11.14 -22.38 1.30
CA LEU A 25 -10.18 -22.21 0.20
C LEU A 25 -9.90 -20.72 -0.07
N ALA A 26 -10.95 -19.90 -0.12
CA ALA A 26 -10.81 -18.45 -0.27
C ALA A 26 -10.03 -17.82 0.89
N MET A 27 -10.25 -18.28 2.13
CA MET A 27 -9.50 -17.83 3.30
C MET A 27 -8.02 -18.23 3.23
N ILE A 28 -7.70 -19.44 2.80
CA ILE A 28 -6.33 -19.91 2.60
C ILE A 28 -5.64 -19.06 1.53
N ILE A 29 -6.26 -18.93 0.35
CA ILE A 29 -5.73 -18.13 -0.76
C ILE A 29 -5.50 -16.67 -0.30
N ARG A 30 -6.45 -16.08 0.42
CA ARG A 30 -6.34 -14.70 0.94
C ARG A 30 -5.26 -14.55 2.00
N THR A 31 -5.10 -15.55 2.86
CA THR A 31 -4.09 -15.52 3.93
C THR A 31 -2.70 -15.66 3.35
N VAL A 32 -2.55 -16.50 2.34
CA VAL A 32 -1.28 -16.99 1.83
C VAL A 32 -0.83 -16.15 0.62
N LEU A 33 -1.65 -16.00 -0.42
CA LEU A 33 -1.26 -15.42 -1.71
C LEU A 33 -1.49 -13.90 -1.80
N PHE A 34 -2.75 -13.51 -2.00
CA PHE A 34 -3.14 -12.15 -2.36
C PHE A 34 -4.25 -11.65 -1.46
N GLN A 35 -4.07 -10.44 -0.92
CA GLN A 35 -5.12 -9.76 -0.16
C GLN A 35 -5.56 -8.51 -0.92
N PRO A 36 -6.87 -8.33 -1.15
CA PRO A 36 -7.38 -7.08 -1.72
C PRO A 36 -7.36 -5.98 -0.65
N PHE A 37 -6.94 -4.79 -1.06
CA PHE A 37 -7.01 -3.57 -0.25
C PHE A 37 -7.68 -2.45 -1.07
N THR A 38 -8.36 -1.55 -0.38
CA THR A 38 -8.88 -0.31 -0.94
C THR A 38 -7.98 0.83 -0.49
N ILE A 39 -7.73 1.82 -1.36
CA ILE A 39 -6.96 3.02 -1.05
C ILE A 39 -7.91 4.14 -0.62
N PRO A 40 -7.93 4.51 0.69
CA PRO A 40 -8.88 5.48 1.21
C PRO A 40 -8.33 6.91 1.29
N SER A 41 -7.02 7.12 1.05
CA SER A 41 -6.36 8.42 1.22
C SER A 41 -5.35 8.73 0.09
N GLY A 42 -5.09 10.02 -0.10
CA GLY A 42 -4.26 10.56 -1.19
C GLY A 42 -2.75 10.50 -0.99
N SER A 43 -2.25 9.92 0.11
CA SER A 43 -0.81 9.95 0.47
C SER A 43 0.14 9.27 -0.52
N MET A 44 -0.39 8.45 -1.42
CA MET A 44 0.37 7.74 -2.46
C MET A 44 0.07 8.24 -3.87
N MET A 45 -0.64 9.37 -4.03
CA MET A 45 -0.81 10.00 -5.34
C MET A 45 0.55 10.48 -5.87
N PRO A 46 0.80 10.40 -7.20
CA PRO A 46 -0.12 9.95 -8.25
C PRO A 46 -0.09 8.43 -8.50
N THR A 47 0.81 7.70 -7.82
CA THR A 47 1.01 6.25 -8.00
C THR A 47 -0.26 5.46 -7.68
N LEU A 48 -0.86 5.72 -6.52
CA LEU A 48 -2.14 5.15 -6.09
C LEU A 48 -3.13 6.28 -5.77
N LEU A 49 -4.33 6.17 -6.33
CA LEU A 49 -5.39 7.16 -6.17
C LEU A 49 -6.42 6.67 -5.15
N VAL A 50 -7.10 7.62 -4.51
CA VAL A 50 -8.28 7.31 -3.71
C VAL A 50 -9.32 6.61 -4.59
N GLY A 51 -9.85 5.50 -4.09
CA GLY A 51 -10.76 4.63 -4.84
C GLY A 51 -10.08 3.56 -5.69
N ASP A 52 -8.74 3.46 -5.68
CA ASP A 52 -8.05 2.27 -6.21
C ASP A 52 -8.28 1.06 -5.29
N TYR A 53 -8.41 -0.11 -5.93
CA TYR A 53 -8.41 -1.41 -5.27
C TYR A 53 -7.24 -2.21 -5.80
N ILE A 54 -6.37 -2.64 -4.89
CA ILE A 54 -5.11 -3.27 -5.21
C ILE A 54 -5.04 -4.70 -4.67
N PHE A 55 -4.33 -5.56 -5.39
CA PHE A 55 -3.82 -6.80 -4.83
C PHE A 55 -2.47 -6.56 -4.16
N VAL A 56 -2.33 -7.13 -2.97
CA VAL A 56 -1.08 -7.15 -2.21
C VAL A 56 -0.54 -8.57 -2.18
N ASN A 57 0.67 -8.75 -2.69
CA ASN A 57 1.41 -10.00 -2.66
C ASN A 57 2.10 -10.17 -1.30
N LYS A 58 1.58 -11.09 -0.49
CA LYS A 58 2.07 -11.35 0.88
C LYS A 58 3.33 -12.21 0.88
N PHE A 59 3.43 -13.16 -0.05
CA PHE A 59 4.61 -14.01 -0.20
C PHE A 59 5.90 -13.23 -0.46
N ALA A 60 5.82 -12.04 -1.07
CA ALA A 60 6.99 -11.22 -1.37
C ALA A 60 7.88 -11.04 -0.13
N TYR A 61 7.27 -10.82 1.03
CA TYR A 61 7.98 -10.63 2.30
C TYR A 61 7.73 -11.75 3.29
N GLY A 62 7.09 -12.85 2.87
CA GLY A 62 6.75 -13.95 3.76
C GLY A 62 5.74 -13.54 4.84
N TYR A 63 5.73 -14.27 5.96
CA TYR A 63 4.67 -14.16 6.96
C TYR A 63 5.22 -13.79 8.33
N SER A 64 4.54 -12.84 8.98
CA SER A 64 4.64 -12.54 10.40
C SER A 64 3.28 -12.77 11.07
N LYS A 65 3.20 -12.55 12.39
CA LYS A 65 1.90 -12.49 13.09
C LYS A 65 0.92 -11.54 12.39
N TYR A 66 1.39 -10.38 11.91
CA TYR A 66 0.54 -9.38 11.24
C TYR A 66 0.06 -9.79 9.85
N SER A 67 0.65 -10.84 9.26
CA SER A 67 0.18 -11.42 8.01
C SER A 67 -0.99 -12.39 8.23
N LEU A 68 -1.27 -12.81 9.47
CA LEU A 68 -2.35 -13.75 9.79
C LEU A 68 -3.63 -13.00 10.20
N PRO A 69 -4.82 -13.57 9.94
CA PRO A 69 -6.07 -13.03 10.47
C PRO A 69 -6.00 -12.89 11.99
N PHE A 70 -6.43 -11.74 12.52
CA PHE A 70 -6.43 -11.40 13.96
C PHE A 70 -5.05 -11.30 14.63
N SER A 71 -3.96 -11.35 13.86
CA SER A 71 -2.60 -11.14 14.36
C SER A 71 -2.20 -11.97 15.61
N PRO A 72 -2.45 -13.30 15.66
CA PRO A 72 -2.14 -14.10 16.84
C PRO A 72 -0.63 -14.16 17.10
N ASP A 73 -0.23 -14.07 18.36
CA ASP A 73 1.17 -14.07 18.78
C ASP A 73 1.73 -15.51 18.83
N LEU A 74 1.87 -16.12 17.66
CA LEU A 74 2.30 -17.52 17.51
C LEU A 74 3.82 -17.67 17.33
N PHE A 75 4.48 -16.67 16.77
CA PHE A 75 5.92 -16.66 16.50
C PHE A 75 6.43 -15.23 16.33
N SER A 76 7.73 -15.02 16.56
CA SER A 76 8.42 -13.76 16.37
C SER A 76 9.10 -13.67 15.00
N GLY A 77 9.16 -12.48 14.42
CA GLY A 77 9.86 -12.23 13.17
C GLY A 77 9.07 -12.69 11.93
N ARG A 78 9.81 -12.99 10.85
CA ARG A 78 9.23 -13.37 9.56
C ARG A 78 9.78 -14.70 9.07
N ILE A 79 8.92 -15.47 8.41
CA ILE A 79 9.26 -16.74 7.77
C ILE A 79 8.92 -16.73 6.28
N PHE A 80 9.71 -17.45 5.47
CA PHE A 80 9.44 -17.68 4.04
C PHE A 80 9.30 -16.39 3.19
N GLY A 81 10.12 -15.38 3.47
CA GLY A 81 10.06 -14.08 2.81
C GLY A 81 11.41 -13.56 2.33
N SER A 82 11.38 -12.61 1.41
CA SER A 82 12.54 -11.81 1.03
C SER A 82 12.50 -10.45 1.75
N GLU A 83 13.64 -9.78 1.81
CA GLU A 83 13.68 -8.39 2.26
C GLU A 83 13.08 -7.45 1.20
N PRO A 84 12.35 -6.39 1.58
CA PRO A 84 11.92 -5.34 0.68
C PRO A 84 13.09 -4.67 -0.01
N LYS A 85 12.87 -4.30 -1.27
CA LYS A 85 13.83 -3.51 -2.04
C LYS A 85 13.46 -2.04 -1.95
N ARG A 86 14.48 -1.18 -2.05
CA ARG A 86 14.28 0.27 -2.13
C ARG A 86 13.36 0.59 -3.31
N GLY A 87 12.29 1.34 -3.04
CA GLY A 87 11.27 1.72 -4.00
C GLY A 87 10.09 0.75 -4.09
N ASP A 88 10.07 -0.37 -3.36
CA ASP A 88 8.86 -1.19 -3.26
C ASP A 88 7.73 -0.41 -2.57
N VAL A 89 6.49 -0.53 -3.08
CA VAL A 89 5.29 -0.01 -2.41
C VAL A 89 4.71 -1.11 -1.53
N VAL A 90 4.61 -0.85 -0.23
CA VAL A 90 4.38 -1.87 0.80
C VAL A 90 3.23 -1.49 1.69
N VAL A 91 2.34 -2.47 1.94
CA VAL A 91 1.34 -2.38 2.99
C VAL A 91 1.92 -2.93 4.29
N PHE A 92 1.72 -2.21 5.39
CA PHE A 92 2.22 -2.58 6.72
C PHE A 92 1.27 -2.11 7.82
N ARG A 93 1.36 -2.75 8.99
CA ARG A 93 0.68 -2.30 10.21
C ARG A 93 1.36 -1.05 10.75
N PHE A 94 0.60 0.03 10.93
CA PHE A 94 1.09 1.29 11.47
C PHE A 94 1.71 1.05 12.87
N PRO A 95 3.04 1.24 13.05
CA PRO A 95 3.70 0.82 14.28
C PRO A 95 3.12 1.40 15.59
N PRO A 96 2.75 2.70 15.66
CA PRO A 96 2.10 3.27 16.84
C PRO A 96 0.70 2.72 17.13
N ASN A 97 -0.03 2.25 16.11
CA ASN A 97 -1.34 1.62 16.27
C ASN A 97 -1.53 0.50 15.22
N PRO A 98 -1.16 -0.76 15.55
CA PRO A 98 -1.18 -1.88 14.61
C PRO A 98 -2.56 -2.34 14.12
N ASP A 99 -3.66 -1.75 14.61
CA ASP A 99 -5.00 -2.01 14.08
C ASP A 99 -5.24 -1.31 12.74
N VAL A 100 -4.38 -0.36 12.38
CA VAL A 100 -4.48 0.41 11.14
C VAL A 100 -3.42 -0.04 10.13
N ASP A 101 -3.86 -0.24 8.89
CA ASP A 101 -2.98 -0.58 7.76
C ASP A 101 -2.56 0.70 7.02
N TYR A 102 -1.26 0.85 6.77
CA TYR A 102 -0.68 1.93 5.98
C TYR A 102 -0.06 1.36 4.71
N ILE A 103 -0.02 2.18 3.66
CA ILE A 103 0.70 1.89 2.42
C ILE A 103 1.62 3.05 2.10
N LYS A 104 2.90 2.74 1.88
CA LYS A 104 3.96 3.72 1.59
C LYS A 104 5.04 3.07 0.72
N ARG A 105 5.93 3.88 0.16
CA ARG A 105 7.12 3.44 -0.56
C ARG A 105 8.30 3.25 0.41
N VAL A 106 9.03 2.15 0.25
CA VAL A 106 10.27 1.88 0.99
C VAL A 106 11.35 2.81 0.46
N ILE A 107 11.74 3.81 1.25
CA ILE A 107 12.81 4.74 0.89
C ILE A 107 14.12 4.40 1.57
N GLY A 108 14.11 4.00 2.85
CA GLY A 108 15.32 3.62 3.58
C GLY A 108 15.32 2.14 3.96
N LEU A 109 16.44 1.48 3.72
CA LEU A 109 16.75 0.10 4.12
C LEU A 109 17.57 0.11 5.41
N PRO A 110 17.69 -1.03 6.11
CA PRO A 110 18.51 -1.15 7.30
C PRO A 110 19.94 -0.59 7.11
N GLY A 111 20.35 0.34 7.98
CA GLY A 111 21.66 0.98 7.95
C GLY A 111 21.76 2.26 7.13
N ASP A 112 20.73 2.61 6.35
CA ASP A 112 20.76 3.84 5.55
C ASP A 112 20.66 5.10 6.41
N ARG A 113 21.24 6.18 5.88
CA ARG A 113 21.03 7.56 6.34
C ARG A 113 20.06 8.27 5.40
N ILE A 114 18.91 8.70 5.91
CA ILE A 114 17.85 9.35 5.13
C ILE A 114 17.65 10.77 5.62
N GLN A 115 17.56 11.74 4.71
CA GLN A 115 17.32 13.13 5.07
C GLN A 115 16.64 13.90 3.94
N MET A 116 15.67 14.76 4.25
CA MET A 116 15.19 15.78 3.33
C MET A 116 15.96 17.09 3.57
N LYS A 117 16.45 17.73 2.50
CA LYS A 117 17.04 19.08 2.55
C LYS A 117 16.50 19.91 1.40
N ASN A 118 15.83 21.01 1.70
CA ASN A 118 15.17 21.88 0.72
C ASN A 118 14.37 21.08 -0.32
N ASP A 119 13.53 20.15 0.17
CA ASP A 119 12.65 19.30 -0.64
C ASP A 119 13.36 18.36 -1.63
N ILE A 120 14.64 18.07 -1.35
CA ILE A 120 15.41 17.03 -2.03
C ILE A 120 15.68 15.91 -1.04
N LEU A 121 15.34 14.68 -1.44
CA LEU A 121 15.65 13.47 -0.69
C LEU A 121 17.13 13.12 -0.83
N TYR A 122 17.79 12.87 0.29
CA TYR A 122 19.16 12.36 0.36
C TYR A 122 19.17 10.97 0.98
N ILE A 123 19.88 10.04 0.33
CA ILE A 123 20.11 8.67 0.80
C ILE A 123 21.62 8.47 0.90
N ASN A 124 22.12 8.16 2.10
CA ASN A 124 23.54 8.00 2.39
C ASN A 124 24.39 9.21 1.95
N GLY A 125 23.82 10.42 2.09
CA GLY A 125 24.45 11.67 1.67
C GLY A 125 24.36 11.98 0.17
N GLN A 126 23.86 11.06 -0.66
CA GLN A 126 23.65 11.28 -2.09
C GLN A 126 22.24 11.83 -2.34
N ALA A 127 22.15 12.96 -3.04
CA ALA A 127 20.87 13.50 -3.49
C ALA A 127 20.22 12.53 -4.49
N VAL A 128 18.94 12.23 -4.27
CA VAL A 128 18.08 11.51 -5.22
C VAL A 128 17.76 12.47 -6.35
N PRO A 129 18.15 12.18 -7.60
CA PRO A 129 17.81 13.03 -8.74
C PRO A 129 16.31 13.20 -8.85
N ARG A 130 15.87 14.46 -8.93
CA ARG A 130 14.48 14.89 -9.06
C ARG A 130 14.37 15.89 -10.20
N GLN A 131 13.37 15.73 -11.06
CA GLN A 131 13.10 16.66 -12.17
C GLN A 131 11.60 16.91 -12.33
N PRO A 132 11.18 18.12 -12.73
CA PRO A 132 9.78 18.38 -13.06
C PRO A 132 9.25 17.40 -14.12
N HIS A 133 8.04 16.90 -13.91
CA HIS A 133 7.37 15.91 -14.76
C HIS A 133 5.89 16.25 -15.01
N GLY A 134 5.60 17.53 -15.25
CA GLY A 134 4.25 17.99 -15.58
C GLY A 134 3.40 18.25 -14.34
N THR A 135 2.08 18.13 -14.52
CA THR A 135 1.08 18.38 -13.48
C THR A 135 0.12 17.21 -13.33
N PHE A 136 -0.51 17.11 -12.16
CA PHE A 136 -1.51 16.12 -11.81
C PHE A 136 -2.84 16.80 -11.48
N ALA A 137 -3.92 16.24 -12.02
CA ALA A 137 -5.29 16.63 -11.69
C ALA A 137 -5.89 15.64 -10.69
N SER A 138 -6.25 16.13 -9.52
CA SER A 138 -6.84 15.37 -8.42
C SER A 138 -8.34 15.61 -8.36
N ASP A 139 -9.10 14.51 -8.42
CA ASP A 139 -10.54 14.46 -8.17
C ASP A 139 -10.86 14.07 -6.72
N TYR A 140 -9.85 14.01 -5.84
CA TYR A 140 -10.01 13.69 -4.42
C TYR A 140 -10.62 14.88 -3.69
N SER A 141 -11.76 14.69 -3.02
CA SER A 141 -12.51 15.79 -2.39
C SER A 141 -11.74 16.55 -1.30
N GLN A 142 -10.78 15.90 -0.63
CA GLN A 142 -9.95 16.53 0.42
C GLN A 142 -8.72 17.23 -0.15
N GLU A 143 -8.36 16.96 -1.40
CA GLU A 143 -7.19 17.51 -2.06
C GLU A 143 -7.48 17.74 -3.55
N PRO A 144 -8.46 18.58 -3.91
CA PRO A 144 -8.80 18.83 -5.31
C PRO A 144 -7.80 19.78 -5.96
N GLY A 145 -7.59 19.66 -7.27
CA GLY A 145 -6.80 20.63 -8.03
C GLY A 145 -6.36 20.09 -9.38
N ASP A 146 -6.23 20.94 -10.39
CA ASP A 146 -5.96 20.52 -11.78
C ASP A 146 -4.47 20.64 -12.19
N ASP A 147 -3.66 21.39 -11.41
CA ASP A 147 -2.27 21.74 -11.75
C ASP A 147 -1.28 21.44 -10.61
N ILE A 148 -1.44 20.28 -9.95
CA ILE A 148 -0.53 19.90 -8.86
C ILE A 148 0.84 19.52 -9.45
N PRO A 149 1.96 20.17 -9.04
CA PRO A 149 3.28 19.86 -9.60
C PRO A 149 3.69 18.41 -9.38
N VAL A 150 4.12 17.75 -10.46
CA VAL A 150 4.66 16.39 -10.44
C VAL A 150 6.16 16.45 -10.62
N TYR A 151 6.87 15.64 -9.85
CA TYR A 151 8.30 15.46 -9.98
C TYR A 151 8.66 13.99 -10.08
N SER A 152 9.50 13.67 -11.05
CA SER A 152 10.03 12.33 -11.24
C SER A 152 11.33 12.18 -10.45
N GLU A 153 11.36 11.21 -9.55
CA GLU A 153 12.54 10.87 -8.75
C GLU A 153 13.15 9.54 -9.21
N ARG A 154 14.48 9.47 -9.20
CA ARG A 154 15.22 8.25 -9.58
C ARG A 154 16.07 7.73 -8.44
N LEU A 155 15.74 6.56 -7.91
CA LEU A 155 16.51 5.94 -6.82
C LEU A 155 17.92 5.55 -7.28
N PRO A 156 18.97 5.86 -6.50
CA PRO A 156 20.35 5.67 -6.90
C PRO A 156 20.73 4.18 -7.07
N ASP A 157 20.30 3.31 -6.15
CA ASP A 157 20.73 1.91 -6.12
C ASP A 157 19.97 1.03 -7.12
N THR A 158 18.66 1.27 -7.26
CA THR A 158 17.79 0.43 -8.09
C THR A 158 17.56 1.02 -9.47
N GLY A 159 17.86 2.31 -9.67
CA GLY A 159 17.55 3.05 -10.88
C GLY A 159 16.05 3.26 -11.12
N LYS A 160 15.19 2.81 -10.19
CA LYS A 160 13.74 2.90 -10.28
C LYS A 160 13.30 4.35 -10.29
N VAL A 161 12.37 4.66 -11.17
CA VAL A 161 11.80 5.99 -11.35
C VAL A 161 10.35 5.96 -10.91
N TYR A 162 9.94 6.95 -10.12
CA TYR A 162 8.54 7.13 -9.73
C TYR A 162 8.21 8.61 -9.61
N ASP A 163 6.92 8.91 -9.71
CA ASP A 163 6.42 10.27 -9.61
C ASP A 163 6.03 10.60 -8.16
N THR A 164 6.22 11.87 -7.82
CA THR A 164 5.90 12.45 -6.52
C THR A 164 5.13 13.74 -6.71
N LEU A 165 4.21 14.04 -5.79
CA LEU A 165 3.56 15.33 -5.73
C LEU A 165 4.26 16.20 -4.68
N ASP A 166 4.43 17.47 -5.01
CA ASP A 166 4.94 18.52 -4.14
C ASP A 166 4.03 19.74 -4.37
N LEU A 167 3.19 20.02 -3.39
CA LEU A 167 2.08 20.96 -3.47
C LEU A 167 2.47 22.34 -2.93
N SER A 168 3.46 22.40 -2.05
CA SER A 168 3.81 23.60 -1.31
C SER A 168 5.25 23.99 -1.55
N GLN A 169 5.50 25.27 -1.81
CA GLN A 169 6.87 25.79 -1.87
C GLN A 169 7.64 25.62 -0.55
N THR A 170 6.91 25.45 0.57
CA THR A 170 7.46 25.17 1.89
C THR A 170 6.53 24.25 2.67
N SER A 171 7.01 23.08 3.04
CA SER A 171 6.29 22.08 3.82
C SER A 171 7.12 21.60 5.01
N ARG A 172 6.44 21.08 6.03
CA ARG A 172 7.10 20.54 7.24
C ARG A 172 8.05 19.38 6.93
N GLY A 173 7.89 18.75 5.76
CA GLY A 173 8.68 17.60 5.32
C GLY A 173 9.94 17.96 4.53
N ASP A 174 10.14 19.22 4.14
CA ASP A 174 11.20 19.61 3.18
C ASP A 174 12.60 19.59 3.78
N ASN A 175 12.66 19.77 5.09
CA ASN A 175 13.89 19.81 5.86
C ASN A 175 13.71 18.97 7.12
N THR A 176 14.42 17.85 7.19
CA THR A 176 14.38 16.95 8.33
C THR A 176 15.74 16.86 9.00
N GLN A 177 15.74 16.32 10.22
CA GLN A 177 16.94 15.71 10.77
C GLN A 177 17.41 14.52 9.90
N GLU A 178 18.66 14.09 10.08
CA GLU A 178 19.13 12.84 9.49
C GLU A 178 18.58 11.65 10.28
N TYR A 179 17.95 10.71 9.59
CA TYR A 179 17.46 9.45 10.13
C TYR A 179 18.46 8.35 9.84
N VAL A 180 18.81 7.54 10.84
CA VAL A 180 19.64 6.34 10.66
C VAL A 180 18.75 5.13 10.85
N VAL A 181 18.47 4.42 9.76
CA VAL A 181 17.51 3.31 9.77
C VAL A 181 18.06 2.14 10.59
N PRO A 182 17.39 1.72 11.69
CA PRO A 182 17.89 0.64 12.52
C PRO A 182 17.92 -0.71 11.77
N PRO A 183 18.75 -1.67 12.23
CA PRO A 183 18.68 -3.06 11.73
C PRO A 183 17.25 -3.61 11.78
N GLY A 184 16.84 -4.33 10.73
CA GLY A 184 15.51 -4.95 10.64
C GLY A 184 14.33 -3.97 10.51
N ASN A 185 14.60 -2.67 10.29
CA ASN A 185 13.59 -1.64 10.11
C ASN A 185 13.71 -0.95 8.75
N TYR A 186 12.65 -0.25 8.35
CA TYR A 186 12.56 0.46 7.08
C TYR A 186 12.06 1.89 7.28
N PHE A 187 12.52 2.80 6.43
CA PHE A 187 12.02 4.17 6.36
C PHE A 187 11.05 4.28 5.19
N MET A 188 9.82 4.69 5.47
CA MET A 188 8.71 4.70 4.53
C MET A 188 8.31 6.14 4.20
N MET A 189 8.04 6.44 2.93
CA MET A 189 7.53 7.75 2.52
C MET A 189 6.35 7.60 1.56
N GLY A 190 5.43 8.58 1.60
CA GLY A 190 4.39 8.71 0.60
C GLY A 190 4.91 9.35 -0.67
N ASP A 191 4.27 9.03 -1.79
CA ASP A 191 4.58 9.67 -3.08
C ASP A 191 3.97 11.08 -3.13
N ASN A 192 2.88 11.32 -2.42
CA ASN A 192 2.34 12.65 -2.22
C ASN A 192 3.07 13.30 -1.02
N ARG A 193 4.15 14.03 -1.30
CA ARG A 193 5.17 14.38 -0.30
C ARG A 193 4.67 15.31 0.78
N ASP A 194 3.74 16.19 0.46
CA ASP A 194 3.18 17.15 1.40
C ASP A 194 1.97 16.62 2.16
N ASN A 195 1.24 15.68 1.56
CA ASN A 195 0.03 15.11 2.14
C ASN A 195 0.20 13.64 2.55
N SER A 196 1.34 13.34 3.17
CA SER A 196 1.67 12.01 3.67
C SER A 196 2.18 12.04 5.11
N ASP A 197 1.42 11.44 6.02
CA ASP A 197 1.89 11.03 7.34
C ASP A 197 2.71 9.74 7.19
N ASP A 198 4.04 9.88 7.21
CA ASP A 198 5.00 8.80 6.99
C ASP A 198 6.18 8.84 7.98
N SER A 199 7.29 8.15 7.68
CA SER A 199 8.43 8.02 8.60
C SER A 199 9.12 9.35 8.92
N ARG A 200 8.86 10.42 8.16
CA ARG A 200 9.32 11.78 8.50
C ARG A 200 8.60 12.35 9.73
N PHE A 201 7.45 11.79 10.08
CA PHE A 201 6.55 12.28 11.12
C PHE A 201 6.22 11.16 12.12
N ASP A 202 4.94 10.79 12.25
CA ASP A 202 4.45 9.95 13.34
C ASP A 202 4.60 8.44 13.10
N VAL A 203 4.95 8.00 11.88
CA VAL A 203 5.14 6.56 11.60
C VAL A 203 6.42 6.03 12.24
N GLY A 204 7.47 6.86 12.32
CA GLY A 204 8.81 6.41 12.70
C GLY A 204 9.35 5.32 11.78
N TYR A 205 10.25 4.48 12.28
CA TYR A 205 10.77 3.34 11.53
C TYR A 205 9.78 2.17 11.55
N VAL A 206 9.64 1.47 10.44
CA VAL A 206 8.73 0.33 10.32
C VAL A 206 9.49 -0.98 10.49
N PRO A 207 9.25 -1.76 11.55
CA PRO A 207 9.87 -3.06 11.72
C PRO A 207 9.49 -4.03 10.60
N ALA A 208 10.39 -4.94 10.23
CA ALA A 208 10.12 -5.96 9.22
C ALA A 208 8.86 -6.78 9.55
N GLU A 209 8.62 -7.09 10.82
CA GLU A 209 7.43 -7.85 11.21
C GLU A 209 6.12 -7.14 10.86
N ASN A 210 6.06 -5.80 10.87
CA ASN A 210 4.86 -5.02 10.55
C ASN A 210 4.45 -5.13 9.08
N LEU A 211 5.35 -5.55 8.18
CA LEU A 211 5.04 -5.62 6.75
C LEU A 211 3.98 -6.69 6.47
N ILE A 212 2.96 -6.35 5.68
CA ILE A 212 1.92 -7.29 5.24
C ILE A 212 2.29 -7.87 3.88
N GLY A 213 2.71 -7.03 2.93
CA GLY A 213 3.07 -7.46 1.59
C GLY A 213 3.31 -6.31 0.62
N ARG A 214 3.75 -6.66 -0.59
CA ARG A 214 4.02 -5.69 -1.66
C ARG A 214 2.76 -5.43 -2.48
N ALA A 215 2.41 -4.16 -2.70
CA ALA A 215 1.37 -3.80 -3.66
C ALA A 215 1.80 -4.25 -5.07
N SER A 216 0.91 -4.92 -5.82
CA SER A 216 1.28 -5.51 -7.11
C SER A 216 0.51 -4.95 -8.29
N VAL A 217 -0.82 -4.94 -8.23
CA VAL A 217 -1.69 -4.60 -9.37
C VAL A 217 -2.94 -3.89 -8.86
N ILE A 218 -3.36 -2.84 -9.56
CA ILE A 218 -4.67 -2.22 -9.42
C ILE A 218 -5.68 -3.08 -10.20
N PHE A 219 -6.62 -3.73 -9.53
CA PHE A 219 -7.62 -4.59 -10.19
C PHE A 219 -8.98 -3.92 -10.36
N PHE A 220 -9.18 -2.77 -9.75
CA PHE A 220 -10.39 -1.97 -9.86
C PHE A 220 -10.08 -0.53 -9.44
N SER A 221 -10.73 0.48 -10.03
CA SER A 221 -10.54 1.88 -9.64
C SER A 221 -11.80 2.70 -9.91
N LEU A 222 -12.24 3.43 -8.90
CA LEU A 222 -13.37 4.36 -8.98
C LEU A 222 -12.91 5.78 -8.66
N GLY A 223 -13.36 6.75 -9.46
CA GLY A 223 -13.12 8.17 -9.25
C GLY A 223 -14.10 8.84 -8.30
N HIS A 224 -13.83 10.12 -8.03
CA HIS A 224 -14.70 11.01 -7.25
C HIS A 224 -15.06 10.46 -5.86
N ASP A 225 -14.12 9.78 -5.20
CA ASP A 225 -14.29 9.14 -3.89
C ASP A 225 -15.49 8.17 -3.81
N THR A 226 -15.83 7.58 -4.96
CA THR A 226 -16.98 6.67 -5.05
C THR A 226 -16.72 5.38 -4.29
N SER A 227 -17.67 5.02 -3.42
CA SER A 227 -17.58 3.78 -2.65
C SER A 227 -17.83 2.56 -3.53
N PHE A 228 -17.17 1.43 -3.24
CA PHE A 228 -17.48 0.14 -3.87
C PHE A 228 -18.97 -0.22 -3.77
N ARG A 229 -19.67 0.22 -2.72
CA ARG A 229 -21.09 -0.11 -2.52
C ARG A 229 -22.02 0.66 -3.45
N GLU A 230 -21.55 1.74 -4.07
CA GLU A 230 -22.34 2.59 -4.98
C GLU A 230 -22.30 2.04 -6.41
N ILE A 231 -22.76 0.80 -6.58
CA ILE A 231 -22.66 0.05 -7.85
C ILE A 231 -23.30 0.81 -9.02
N TRP A 232 -24.33 1.62 -8.76
CA TRP A 232 -25.00 2.45 -9.76
C TRP A 232 -24.12 3.59 -10.31
N LYS A 233 -23.05 3.99 -9.60
CA LYS A 233 -22.07 5.00 -10.05
C LYS A 233 -20.89 4.40 -10.80
N TRP A 234 -20.69 3.07 -10.74
CA TRP A 234 -19.53 2.43 -11.36
C TRP A 234 -19.41 2.67 -12.87
N PRO A 235 -20.50 2.57 -13.68
CA PRO A 235 -20.37 2.76 -15.13
C PRO A 235 -19.82 4.13 -15.53
N THR A 236 -20.09 5.18 -14.73
CA THR A 236 -19.63 6.54 -15.01
C THR A 236 -18.30 6.87 -14.35
N ASN A 237 -18.01 6.27 -13.19
CA ASN A 237 -16.87 6.68 -12.35
C ASN A 237 -15.69 5.71 -12.44
N MET A 238 -15.76 4.64 -13.24
CA MET A 238 -14.64 3.71 -13.40
C MET A 238 -13.45 4.36 -14.12
N ARG A 239 -12.27 4.31 -13.51
CA ARG A 239 -10.99 4.74 -14.13
C ARG A 239 -10.37 3.59 -14.91
N TRP A 240 -10.81 3.40 -16.15
CA TRP A 240 -10.42 2.27 -17.00
C TRP A 240 -8.93 2.20 -17.33
N ASP A 241 -8.26 3.35 -17.42
CA ASP A 241 -6.83 3.49 -17.66
C ASP A 241 -5.95 2.92 -16.53
N ARG A 242 -6.53 2.76 -15.34
CA ARG A 242 -5.84 2.21 -14.16
C ARG A 242 -6.03 0.71 -14.01
N LEU A 243 -6.96 0.11 -14.74
CA LEU A 243 -7.26 -1.31 -14.63
C LEU A 243 -6.04 -2.16 -15.06
N PHE A 244 -5.62 -3.07 -14.20
CA PHE A 244 -4.44 -3.93 -14.35
C PHE A 244 -3.09 -3.21 -14.41
N LYS A 245 -3.04 -1.92 -14.05
CA LYS A 245 -1.77 -1.21 -13.91
C LYS A 245 -0.94 -1.84 -12.78
N VAL A 246 0.32 -2.14 -13.08
CA VAL A 246 1.29 -2.61 -12.09
C VAL A 246 1.65 -1.44 -11.18
N VAL A 247 1.70 -1.72 -9.87
CA VAL A 247 2.14 -0.72 -8.88
C VAL A 247 3.66 -0.73 -8.85
N GLU A 248 4.25 0.32 -9.42
CA GLU A 248 5.70 0.54 -9.39
C GLU A 248 6.05 1.72 -8.50
#